data_AF-A0A7W7YFJ2-F1
#
_entry.id   AF-A0A7W7YFJ2-F1
#
_cell.length_a   1.000
_cell.length_b   1.000
_cell.length_c   1.000
_cell.angle_alpha   90.00
_cell.angle_beta   90.00
_cell.angle_gamma   90.00
#
_symmetry.space_group_name_H-M   'P 1'
#
loop_
_entity.id
_entity.type
_entity.pdbx_description
1 polymer ?
#
loop_
_entity_poly.entity_id
_entity_poly.type
_entity_poly.pdbx_seq_one_letter_code
_entity_poly.pdbx_strand_id
1 'polypeptide(L)'
;MKRAFLFLTLSACAFFCASQTAAKDQEPSAKMRLILDHHRTGESTLDVKELPRDQTKAAPGNKDMPEYEVYEVPYPPGVADYFSYKVYLHTSSGRYWIHQSGGFAGVSHFYGPGLLKDLLK
;
A
#
# COMPACT_ATOMS: atom_id res chain seq x y z
N MET A 1 -27.47 -49.36 35.97
CA MET A 1 -26.10 -48.83 35.78
C MET A 1 -26.01 -48.14 34.42
N LYS A 2 -25.38 -46.96 34.40
CA LYS A 2 -24.76 -46.22 33.28
C LYS A 2 -25.66 -45.62 32.16
N ARG A 3 -25.71 -44.29 32.20
CA ARG A 3 -26.12 -43.33 31.16
C ARG A 3 -25.11 -43.36 30.00
N ALA A 4 -25.57 -43.13 28.77
CA ALA A 4 -24.71 -42.66 27.68
C ALA A 4 -25.49 -41.64 26.84
N PHE A 5 -25.33 -40.37 27.21
CA PHE A 5 -25.63 -39.23 26.34
C PHE A 5 -24.50 -39.16 25.30
N LEU A 6 -24.81 -39.36 24.02
CA LEU A 6 -23.88 -39.09 22.93
C LEU A 6 -24.25 -37.74 22.31
N PHE A 7 -23.57 -36.68 22.74
CA PHE A 7 -23.64 -35.37 22.09
C PHE A 7 -22.78 -35.40 20.82
N LEU A 8 -23.41 -35.54 19.66
CA LEU A 8 -22.79 -35.22 18.37
C LEU A 8 -22.70 -33.68 18.27
N THR A 9 -21.52 -33.13 18.52
CA THR A 9 -21.22 -31.75 18.11
C THR A 9 -20.54 -31.81 16.74
N LEU A 10 -21.32 -31.56 15.69
CA LEU A 10 -20.75 -31.22 14.38
C LEU A 10 -20.07 -29.86 14.52
N SER A 11 -18.75 -29.88 14.66
CA SER A 11 -17.93 -28.68 14.60
C SER A 11 -17.99 -28.16 13.16
N ALA A 12 -18.85 -27.17 12.92
CA ALA A 12 -18.84 -26.38 11.71
C ALA A 12 -17.49 -25.64 11.66
N CYS A 13 -16.54 -26.19 10.90
CA CYS A 13 -15.41 -25.42 10.39
C CYS A 13 -16.00 -24.34 9.48
N ALA A 14 -16.36 -23.21 10.08
CA ALA A 14 -16.51 -21.97 9.36
C ALA A 14 -15.13 -21.67 8.78
N PHE A 15 -14.94 -22.07 7.52
CA PHE A 15 -13.93 -21.48 6.65
C PHE A 15 -14.26 -19.99 6.61
N PHE A 16 -13.62 -19.24 7.51
CA PHE A 16 -13.44 -17.81 7.37
C PHE A 16 -12.56 -17.65 6.14
N CYS A 17 -13.21 -17.69 4.97
CA CYS A 17 -12.62 -17.23 3.74
C CYS A 17 -12.36 -15.74 4.00
N ALA A 18 -11.14 -15.43 4.44
CA ALA A 18 -10.66 -14.08 4.49
C ALA A 18 -10.83 -13.54 3.06
N SER A 19 -11.83 -12.70 2.87
CA SER A 19 -11.98 -11.92 1.64
C SER A 19 -10.69 -11.15 1.48
N GLN A 20 -9.76 -11.69 0.69
CA GLN A 20 -8.75 -10.90 0.04
C GLN A 20 -9.56 -9.95 -0.83
N THR A 21 -9.73 -8.72 -0.37
CA THR A 21 -10.12 -7.61 -1.19
C THR A 21 -9.07 -7.56 -2.30
N ALA A 22 -9.39 -8.19 -3.43
CA ALA A 22 -8.70 -7.92 -4.68
C ALA A 22 -8.70 -6.40 -4.80
N ALA A 23 -7.51 -5.80 -4.76
CA ALA A 23 -7.31 -4.39 -5.03
C ALA A 23 -7.93 -4.14 -6.40
N LYS A 24 -9.16 -3.65 -6.36
CA LYS A 24 -10.00 -3.38 -7.52
C LYS A 24 -9.18 -2.49 -8.45
N ASP A 25 -9.16 -2.80 -9.74
CA ASP A 25 -8.52 -2.02 -10.81
C ASP A 25 -9.06 -0.58 -10.83
N GLN A 26 -8.64 0.22 -9.86
CA GLN A 26 -8.97 1.62 -9.76
C GLN A 26 -7.97 2.32 -10.66
N GLU A 27 -8.45 3.13 -11.60
CA GLU A 27 -7.59 4.01 -12.37
C GLU A 27 -7.04 5.11 -11.42
N PRO A 28 -5.75 5.46 -11.49
CA PRO A 28 -5.19 6.53 -10.68
C PRO A 28 -5.82 7.87 -11.07
N SER A 29 -6.03 8.75 -10.09
CA SER A 29 -6.40 10.13 -10.40
C SER A 29 -5.30 10.84 -11.20
N ALA A 30 -5.64 11.97 -11.84
CA ALA A 30 -4.65 12.78 -12.57
C ALA A 30 -3.46 13.19 -11.70
N LYS A 31 -3.69 13.47 -10.40
CA LYS A 31 -2.63 13.81 -9.44
C LYS A 31 -1.74 12.61 -9.13
N MET A 32 -2.33 11.43 -8.97
CA MET A 32 -1.58 10.20 -8.74
C MET A 32 -0.76 9.81 -9.96
N ARG A 33 -1.34 9.94 -11.15
CA ARG A 33 -0.63 9.69 -12.41
C ARG A 33 0.61 10.58 -12.54
N LEU A 34 0.47 11.87 -12.23
CA LEU A 34 1.59 12.82 -12.21
C LEU A 34 2.71 12.39 -11.23
N ILE A 35 2.35 11.95 -10.01
CA ILE A 35 3.31 11.45 -9.01
C ILE A 35 4.02 10.18 -9.52
N LEU A 36 3.27 9.25 -10.10
CA LEU A 36 3.79 7.99 -10.61
C LEU A 36 4.69 8.18 -11.82
N ASP A 37 4.30 9.03 -12.77
CA ASP A 37 5.07 9.32 -13.97
C ASP A 37 6.40 9.99 -13.58
N HIS A 38 6.35 10.97 -12.67
CA HIS A 38 7.56 11.60 -12.13
C HIS A 38 8.48 10.61 -11.40
N HIS A 39 7.93 9.63 -10.69
CA HIS A 39 8.74 8.57 -10.07
C HIS A 39 9.38 7.63 -11.10
N ARG A 40 8.69 7.34 -12.22
CA ARG A 40 9.12 6.39 -13.26
C ARG A 40 10.13 6.96 -14.25
N THR A 41 10.04 8.24 -14.61
CA THR A 41 10.88 8.84 -15.66
C THR A 41 12.34 9.03 -15.23
N GLY A 42 12.66 8.91 -13.94
CA GLY A 42 14.04 9.07 -13.46
C GLY A 42 14.62 10.49 -13.61
N GLU A 43 13.88 11.44 -14.21
CA GLU A 43 14.21 12.88 -14.18
C GLU A 43 14.21 13.43 -12.75
N SER A 44 13.61 12.68 -11.85
CA SER A 44 13.81 12.82 -10.43
C SER A 44 14.90 11.84 -9.98
N THR A 45 16.13 12.34 -9.82
CA THR A 45 16.72 12.21 -8.48
C THR A 45 15.64 12.68 -7.52
N LEU A 46 14.85 11.74 -7.01
CA LEU A 46 13.97 12.01 -5.90
C LEU A 46 14.91 12.43 -4.78
N ASP A 47 15.05 13.75 -4.60
CA ASP A 47 15.48 14.35 -3.34
C ASP A 47 14.48 14.00 -2.22
N VAL A 48 13.46 13.20 -2.53
CA VAL A 48 12.70 12.39 -1.59
C VAL A 48 13.62 11.27 -1.08
N LYS A 49 14.52 11.67 -0.19
CA LYS A 49 15.41 10.77 0.55
C LYS A 49 14.58 9.65 1.15
N GLU A 50 15.10 8.42 1.07
CA GLU A 50 14.60 7.33 1.87
C GLU A 50 14.50 7.82 3.32
N LEU A 51 13.30 7.74 3.89
CA LEU A 51 13.10 8.16 5.27
C LEU A 51 13.84 7.19 6.18
N PRO A 52 14.73 7.68 7.06
CA PRO A 52 15.29 6.88 8.13
C PRO A 52 14.17 6.14 8.88
N ARG A 53 14.42 4.90 9.33
CA ARG A 53 13.38 4.06 9.97
C ARG A 53 12.62 4.78 11.09
N ASP A 54 13.28 5.65 11.83
CA ASP A 54 12.71 6.51 12.89
C ASP A 54 11.72 7.56 12.37
N GLN A 55 11.88 8.04 11.13
CA GLN A 55 11.02 9.04 10.48
C GLN A 55 9.84 8.42 9.70
N THR A 56 9.84 7.11 9.49
CA THR A 56 8.70 6.39 8.89
C THR A 56 7.42 6.48 9.72
N LYS A 57 7.51 6.84 11.01
CA LYS A 57 6.34 7.07 11.89
C LYS A 57 5.47 8.24 11.44
N ALA A 58 6.03 9.19 10.70
CA ALA A 58 5.30 10.33 10.12
C ALA A 58 4.65 9.99 8.78
N ALA A 59 5.01 8.86 8.16
CA ALA A 59 4.31 8.37 6.98
C ALA A 59 2.95 7.82 7.39
N PRO A 60 1.91 7.94 6.53
CA PRO A 60 0.61 7.37 6.78
C PRO A 60 0.74 5.84 6.93
N GLY A 61 0.73 5.37 8.18
CA GLY A 61 0.89 3.97 8.48
C GLY A 61 -0.39 3.20 8.17
N ASN A 62 -0.38 2.40 7.09
CA ASN A 62 -1.22 1.25 6.73
C ASN A 62 -2.72 1.18 7.10
N LYS A 63 -3.33 2.25 7.58
CA LYS A 63 -4.75 2.35 7.88
C LYS A 63 -5.34 3.41 6.99
N ASP A 64 -6.53 3.14 6.48
CA ASP A 64 -7.35 4.07 5.71
C ASP A 64 -7.51 5.37 6.51
N MET A 65 -6.63 6.33 6.24
CA MET A 65 -6.71 7.66 6.80
C MET A 65 -7.60 8.46 5.85
N PRO A 66 -8.77 8.95 6.28
CA PRO A 66 -9.74 9.61 5.40
C PRO A 66 -9.19 10.88 4.73
N GLU A 67 -8.07 11.40 5.23
CA GLU A 67 -7.39 12.58 4.70
C GLU A 67 -6.45 12.25 3.52
N TYR A 68 -6.21 10.96 3.26
CA TYR A 68 -5.28 10.49 2.24
C TYR A 68 -6.02 9.80 1.10
N GLU A 69 -5.76 10.27 -0.11
CA GLU A 69 -6.00 9.48 -1.31
C GLU A 69 -4.87 8.43 -1.40
N VAL A 70 -5.23 7.16 -1.48
CA VAL A 70 -4.27 6.05 -1.54
C VAL A 70 -4.42 5.33 -2.87
N TYR A 71 -3.30 5.14 -3.56
CA TYR A 71 -3.25 4.39 -4.81
C TYR A 71 -2.22 3.26 -4.70
N GLU A 72 -2.66 2.02 -4.87
CA GLU A 72 -1.79 0.85 -4.96
C GLU A 72 -1.54 0.56 -6.44
N VAL A 73 -0.27 0.58 -6.86
CA VAL A 73 0.11 0.30 -8.24
C VAL A 73 -0.13 -1.20 -8.50
N PRO A 74 -0.96 -1.56 -9.51
CA PRO A 74 -1.25 -2.94 -9.81
C PRO A 74 0.01 -3.74 -10.14
N TYR A 75 0.00 -5.02 -9.74
CA TYR A 75 1.12 -5.92 -9.96
C TYR A 75 1.25 -6.30 -11.44
N PRO A 76 2.46 -6.24 -12.02
CA PRO A 76 2.68 -6.79 -13.34
C PRO A 76 2.47 -8.31 -13.31
N PRO A 77 1.58 -8.88 -14.14
CA PRO A 77 1.34 -10.32 -14.14
C PRO A 77 2.60 -11.06 -14.59
N GLY A 78 2.90 -12.19 -13.93
CA GLY A 78 3.98 -13.10 -14.33
C GLY A 78 5.39 -12.73 -13.87
N VAL A 79 5.54 -11.72 -13.02
CA VAL A 79 6.84 -11.37 -12.40
C VAL A 79 6.88 -11.94 -10.97
N ALA A 80 7.86 -12.80 -10.67
CA ALA A 80 7.97 -13.45 -9.36
C ALA A 80 8.70 -12.61 -8.30
N ASP A 81 9.58 -11.71 -8.75
CA ASP A 81 10.37 -10.83 -7.89
C ASP A 81 10.08 -9.38 -8.30
N TYR A 82 9.04 -8.79 -7.69
CA TYR A 82 8.65 -7.42 -7.97
C TYR A 82 8.51 -6.63 -6.65
N PHE A 83 8.66 -5.32 -6.78
CA PHE A 83 8.33 -4.38 -5.71
C PHE A 83 6.90 -3.85 -5.90
N SER A 84 6.08 -3.93 -4.86
CA SER A 84 4.82 -3.20 -4.77
C SER A 84 5.09 -1.73 -4.50
N TYR A 85 4.22 -0.88 -5.04
CA TYR A 85 4.26 0.55 -4.79
C TYR A 85 2.89 1.03 -4.32
N LYS A 86 2.89 1.83 -3.25
CA LYS A 86 1.70 2.49 -2.72
C LYS A 86 1.97 3.98 -2.58
N VAL A 87 1.14 4.79 -3.21
CA VAL A 87 1.22 6.25 -3.14
C VAL A 87 0.16 6.75 -2.18
N TYR A 88 0.57 7.60 -1.25
CA TYR A 88 -0.29 8.27 -0.29
C TYR A 88 -0.25 9.77 -0.57
N LEU A 89 -1.38 10.38 -0.90
CA LEU A 89 -1.50 11.82 -1.12
C LEU A 89 -2.41 12.43 -0.06
N HIS A 90 -1.85 13.27 0.80
CA HIS A 90 -2.62 14.03 1.77
C HIS A 90 -3.40 15.14 1.04
N THR A 91 -4.72 14.99 0.96
CA THR A 91 -5.60 15.77 0.09
C THR A 91 -5.62 17.27 0.43
N SER A 92 -5.47 17.63 1.70
CA SER A 92 -5.49 19.03 2.16
C SER A 92 -4.16 19.75 1.95
N SER A 93 -3.03 19.10 2.23
CA SER A 93 -1.70 19.73 2.16
C SER A 93 -0.98 19.53 0.83
N GLY A 94 -1.42 18.58 0.00
CA GLY A 94 -0.73 18.16 -1.21
C GLY A 94 0.61 17.45 -0.96
N ARG A 95 0.93 17.07 0.28
CA ARG A 95 2.09 16.22 0.60
C ARG A 95 1.84 14.80 0.14
N TYR A 96 2.85 14.14 -0.40
CA TYR A 96 2.76 12.75 -0.79
C TYR A 96 3.94 11.90 -0.31
N TRP A 97 3.68 10.61 -0.15
CA TRP A 97 4.65 9.58 0.20
C TRP A 97 4.51 8.41 -0.76
N ILE A 98 5.60 7.72 -1.02
CA ILE A 98 5.64 6.48 -1.79
C ILE A 98 6.19 5.40 -0.88
N HIS A 99 5.44 4.34 -0.68
CA HIS A 99 5.89 3.12 -0.02
C HIS A 99 6.20 2.09 -1.08
N GLN A 100 7.44 1.61 -1.08
CA GLN A 100 7.90 0.50 -1.88
C GLN A 100 8.08 -0.71 -0.96
N SER A 101 7.48 -1.85 -1.28
CA SER A 101 7.67 -3.07 -0.49
C SER A 101 7.77 -4.31 -1.36
N GLY A 102 8.38 -5.39 -0.87
CA GLY A 102 8.49 -6.64 -1.60
C GLY A 102 9.93 -6.97 -2.02
N GLY A 103 10.07 -7.60 -3.17
CA GLY A 103 11.32 -8.24 -3.58
C GLY A 103 11.67 -9.48 -2.74
N PHE A 104 12.62 -10.28 -3.22
CA PHE A 104 13.02 -11.55 -2.59
C PHE A 104 13.49 -11.39 -1.13
N ALA A 105 14.13 -10.26 -0.81
CA ALA A 105 14.62 -9.95 0.53
C ALA A 105 13.54 -9.37 1.47
N GLY A 106 12.33 -9.11 0.99
CA GLY A 106 11.25 -8.50 1.78
C GLY A 106 11.59 -7.08 2.23
N VAL A 107 11.95 -6.21 1.29
CA VAL A 107 12.29 -4.82 1.59
C VAL A 107 11.04 -3.98 1.87
N SER A 108 11.22 -2.88 2.59
CA SER A 108 10.18 -1.89 2.87
C SER A 108 10.84 -0.52 2.98
N HIS A 109 10.66 0.30 1.95
CA HIS A 109 11.23 1.64 1.82
C HIS A 109 10.12 2.68 1.75
N PHE A 110 10.25 3.75 2.51
CA PHE A 110 9.36 4.91 2.43
C PHE A 110 10.13 6.10 1.88
N TYR A 111 9.59 6.67 0.82
CA TYR A 111 10.07 7.90 0.21
C TYR A 111 9.04 8.99 0.56
N GLY A 112 9.46 10.05 1.23
CA GLY A 112 8.61 11.24 1.42
C GLY A 112 9.18 12.24 2.42
N PRO A 113 8.41 13.29 2.73
CA PRO A 113 7.28 13.78 1.96
C PRO A 113 7.74 14.57 0.72
N GLY A 114 7.13 14.31 -0.43
CA GLY A 114 7.12 15.22 -1.58
C GLY A 114 5.95 16.20 -1.52
N LEU A 115 5.93 17.22 -2.38
CA LEU A 115 4.83 18.17 -2.51
C LEU A 115 4.31 18.21 -3.94
N LEU A 116 2.99 18.05 -4.12
CA LEU A 116 2.35 18.01 -5.43
C LEU A 116 2.57 19.30 -6.25
N LYS A 117 2.64 20.46 -5.58
CA LYS A 117 2.89 21.76 -6.25
C LYS A 117 4.25 21.82 -6.95
N ASP A 118 5.23 21.03 -6.49
CA ASP A 118 6.56 21.02 -7.09
C ASP A 118 6.61 20.19 -8.38
N LEU A 119 5.58 19.37 -8.63
CA LEU A 119 5.42 18.56 -9.84
C LEU A 119 4.64 19.28 -10.96
N LEU A 120 4.06 20.46 -10.69
CA LEU A 120 3.22 21.22 -11.63
C LEU A 120 3.98 22.39 -12.29
N LYS A 121 5.30 22.47 -12.10
CA LYS A 121 6.15 23.51 -12.66
C LYS A 121 6.62 23.13 -14.05
#